data_AF-A0A654KG08-F1
#
_entry.id   AF-A0A654KG08-F1
#
_cell.length_a   1.000
_cell.length_b   1.000
_cell.length_c   1.000
_cell.angle_alpha   90.00
_cell.angle_beta   90.00
_cell.angle_gamma   90.00
#
_symmetry.space_group_name_H-M   'P 1'
#
loop_
_entity.id
_entity.type
_entity.pdbx_description
1 polymer ?
#
loop_
_entity_poly.entity_id
_entity_poly.type
_entity_poly.pdbx_seq_one_letter_code
_entity_poly.pdbx_strand_id
1 'polypeptide(L)'
;MALNKLALSGYFLVAMPSSGESIFDNSVVYILKHDEDGALGVVINKPSPHDLTDFVEPMNPDLDDANIHEIPKDSWGKIQEKFPESKILTGGPLGLDHILVVTEGDTMPEMLDSTEILQDYAKGTGSKRLVVFNGYSSWAPNQLEEEIVSNYWITLKGDLSLIFEVPIEDRYRKAFEFIGIEPHDLHGGSGNA
;
A
#
# COMPACT_ATOMS: atom_id res chain seq x y z
N MET A 1 -4.88 -33.66 6.38
CA MET A 1 -5.74 -32.77 5.57
C MET A 1 -5.25 -31.37 5.85
N ALA A 2 -4.53 -30.76 4.90
CA ALA A 2 -4.02 -29.42 5.05
C ALA A 2 -5.20 -28.45 5.09
N LEU A 3 -5.27 -27.64 6.14
CA LEU A 3 -6.18 -26.49 6.19
C LEU A 3 -5.86 -25.66 4.95
N ASN A 4 -6.86 -25.41 4.10
CA ASN A 4 -6.70 -24.61 2.89
C ASN A 4 -6.24 -23.21 3.34
N LYS A 5 -4.94 -22.94 3.26
CA LYS A 5 -4.32 -21.71 3.75
C LYS A 5 -4.94 -20.55 2.98
N LEU A 6 -5.54 -19.60 3.68
CA LEU A 6 -6.19 -18.44 3.07
C LEU A 6 -5.13 -17.64 2.31
N ALA A 7 -5.04 -17.81 0.99
CA ALA A 7 -4.22 -16.94 0.18
C ALA A 7 -4.91 -15.56 0.09
N LEU A 8 -4.40 -14.61 0.86
CA LEU A 8 -4.95 -13.25 0.97
C LEU A 8 -4.22 -12.25 0.07
N SER A 9 -3.27 -12.71 -0.76
CA SER A 9 -2.70 -11.88 -1.82
C SER A 9 -3.82 -11.31 -2.69
N GLY A 10 -3.83 -9.99 -2.87
CA GLY A 10 -4.89 -9.29 -3.58
C GLY A 10 -6.13 -8.99 -2.75
N TYR A 11 -6.10 -9.16 -1.43
CA TYR A 11 -7.18 -8.71 -0.53
C TYR A 11 -6.83 -7.39 0.13
N PHE A 12 -7.87 -6.67 0.57
CA PHE A 12 -7.74 -5.60 1.53
C PHE A 12 -7.95 -6.11 2.94
N LEU A 13 -7.18 -5.58 3.88
CA LEU A 13 -7.47 -5.61 5.30
C LEU A 13 -7.99 -4.24 5.71
N VAL A 14 -9.14 -4.20 6.37
CA VAL A 14 -9.73 -2.99 6.91
C VAL A 14 -9.61 -3.06 8.42
N ALA A 15 -8.87 -2.12 9.01
CA ALA A 15 -8.69 -2.08 10.46
C ALA A 15 -10.03 -1.81 11.14
N MET A 16 -10.38 -2.62 12.12
CA MET A 16 -11.55 -2.36 12.96
C MET A 16 -11.33 -1.09 13.78
N PRO A 17 -12.36 -0.26 13.99
CA PRO A 17 -12.28 0.86 14.92
C PRO A 17 -11.87 0.35 16.30
N SER A 18 -10.69 0.75 16.77
CA SER A 18 -10.13 0.35 18.06
C SER A 18 -9.95 1.59 18.95
N SER A 19 -9.96 1.39 20.27
CA SER A 19 -9.73 2.47 21.24
C SER A 19 -8.24 2.75 21.52
N GLY A 20 -7.33 2.09 20.79
CA GLY A 20 -5.88 2.25 20.95
C GLY A 20 -5.32 3.38 20.08
N GLU A 21 -4.02 3.64 20.24
CA GLU A 21 -3.21 4.39 19.27
C GLU A 21 -2.25 3.41 18.59
N SER A 22 -2.74 2.71 17.58
CA SER A 22 -1.94 1.89 16.66
C SER A 22 -1.64 2.68 15.39
N ILE A 23 -0.47 2.44 14.80
CA ILE A 23 -0.13 2.96 13.47
C ILE A 23 -1.11 2.50 12.38
N PHE A 24 -1.89 1.43 12.65
CA PHE A 24 -2.90 0.86 11.76
C PHE A 24 -4.32 1.33 12.03
N ASP A 25 -4.56 2.21 13.00
CA ASP A 25 -5.92 2.70 13.24
C ASP A 25 -6.46 3.43 12.02
N ASN A 26 -7.73 3.15 11.69
CA ASN A 26 -8.41 3.63 10.50
C ASN A 26 -7.62 3.36 9.20
N SER A 27 -6.85 2.27 9.13
CA SER A 27 -6.10 1.90 7.93
C SER A 27 -6.86 0.92 7.04
N VAL A 28 -6.61 1.03 5.74
CA VAL A 28 -6.89 -0.01 4.74
C VAL A 28 -5.54 -0.47 4.20
N VAL A 29 -5.24 -1.75 4.33
CA VAL A 29 -4.01 -2.36 3.82
C VAL A 29 -4.34 -3.20 2.61
N TYR A 30 -3.58 -3.05 1.52
CA TYR A 30 -3.60 -4.00 0.42
C TYR A 30 -2.51 -5.06 0.58
N ILE A 31 -2.89 -6.33 0.50
CA ILE A 31 -1.96 -7.45 0.67
C ILE A 31 -1.32 -7.80 -0.67
N LEU A 32 -0.02 -7.53 -0.76
CA LEU A 32 0.81 -7.81 -1.94
C LEU A 32 1.19 -9.28 -1.99
N LYS A 33 1.47 -9.88 -0.83
CA LYS A 33 1.90 -11.27 -0.71
C LYS A 33 1.37 -11.89 0.58
N HIS A 34 0.86 -13.12 0.51
CA HIS A 34 0.56 -13.94 1.67
C HIS A 34 0.89 -15.40 1.38
N ASP A 35 1.88 -15.95 2.08
CA ASP A 35 2.30 -17.34 1.94
C ASP A 35 2.73 -17.94 3.30
N GLU A 36 3.55 -19.00 3.27
CA GLU A 36 3.96 -19.67 4.51
C GLU A 36 4.99 -18.91 5.33
N ASP A 37 5.69 -17.97 4.71
CA ASP A 37 6.71 -17.16 5.36
C ASP A 37 6.12 -15.88 5.98
N GLY A 38 4.82 -15.63 5.76
CA GLY A 38 4.07 -14.51 6.33
C GLY A 38 3.31 -13.71 5.29
N ALA A 39 3.02 -12.45 5.61
CA ALA A 39 2.30 -11.54 4.73
C ALA A 39 3.04 -10.22 4.55
N LEU A 40 2.86 -9.58 3.40
CA LEU A 40 3.36 -8.26 3.09
C LEU A 40 2.24 -7.43 2.45
N GLY A 41 2.13 -6.17 2.87
CA GLY A 41 1.13 -5.25 2.34
C GLY A 41 1.51 -3.78 2.46
N VAL A 42 0.68 -2.93 1.90
CA VAL A 42 0.84 -1.47 1.90
C VAL A 42 -0.43 -0.78 2.37
N VAL A 43 -0.31 0.23 3.23
CA VAL A 43 -1.46 1.06 3.65
C VAL A 43 -1.85 1.99 2.50
N ILE A 44 -3.12 1.92 2.07
CA ILE A 44 -3.58 2.63 0.86
C ILE A 44 -4.33 3.93 1.14
N ASN A 45 -4.54 4.28 2.41
CA ASN A 45 -5.40 5.40 2.79
C ASN A 45 -4.73 6.39 3.77
N LYS A 46 -3.39 6.35 3.88
CA LYS A 46 -2.63 7.29 4.70
C LYS A 46 -1.61 8.02 3.84
N PRO A 47 -1.68 9.36 3.75
CA PRO A 47 -0.66 10.13 3.04
C PRO A 47 0.69 10.01 3.77
N SER A 48 1.76 9.93 3.00
CA SER A 48 3.12 9.99 3.53
C SER A 48 3.46 11.41 3.99
N PRO A 49 4.25 11.57 5.07
CA PRO A 49 4.86 12.86 5.39
C PRO A 49 6.02 13.23 4.44
N HIS A 50 6.50 12.27 3.65
CA HIS A 50 7.54 12.42 2.64
C HIS A 50 6.95 12.53 1.24
N ASP A 51 7.61 13.28 0.38
CA ASP A 51 7.30 13.36 -1.05
C ASP A 51 8.20 12.42 -1.86
N LEU A 52 7.80 12.09 -3.09
CA LEU A 52 8.61 11.28 -4.00
C LEU A 52 10.02 11.86 -4.22
N THR A 53 10.16 13.19 -4.16
CA THR A 53 11.43 13.92 -4.26
C THR A 53 12.44 13.49 -3.20
N ASP A 54 11.98 13.18 -1.99
CA ASP A 54 12.83 12.81 -0.86
C ASP A 54 13.57 11.49 -1.10
N PHE A 55 13.06 10.66 -2.01
CA PHE A 55 13.64 9.36 -2.37
C PHE A 55 14.45 9.44 -3.67
N VAL A 56 14.13 10.41 -4.55
CA VAL A 56 14.77 10.52 -5.86
C VAL A 56 15.94 11.51 -5.86
N GLU A 57 15.90 12.58 -5.06
CA GLU A 57 17.00 13.55 -4.95
C GLU A 57 18.27 12.97 -4.31
N PRO A 58 18.21 12.18 -3.20
CA PRO A 58 19.40 11.51 -2.66
C PRO A 58 20.03 10.51 -3.64
N MET A 59 19.27 10.04 -4.64
CA MET A 59 19.74 9.13 -5.69
C MET A 59 20.37 9.87 -6.87
N ASN A 60 20.52 11.21 -6.81
CA ASN A 60 21.13 11.99 -7.88
C ASN A 60 21.97 13.20 -7.43
N PRO A 61 23.09 13.03 -6.71
CA PRO A 61 24.00 14.15 -6.42
C PRO A 61 25.39 13.86 -6.99
N ASP A 62 25.61 13.98 -8.31
CA ASP A 62 26.95 14.09 -8.94
C ASP A 62 28.09 13.25 -8.30
N LEU A 63 28.04 11.92 -8.14
CA LEU A 63 29.18 11.16 -7.59
C LEU A 63 29.29 9.71 -8.06
N ASP A 64 30.53 9.35 -8.44
CA ASP A 64 31.07 8.01 -8.62
C ASP A 64 30.72 7.07 -7.44
N ASP A 65 29.81 6.11 -7.63
CA ASP A 65 29.98 4.76 -7.07
C ASP A 65 29.00 3.75 -7.68
N ALA A 66 29.53 2.57 -7.98
CA ALA A 66 28.85 1.53 -8.72
C ALA A 66 27.67 0.91 -7.94
N ASN A 67 26.52 0.80 -8.60
CA ASN A 67 25.34 -0.04 -8.27
C ASN A 67 24.15 0.60 -7.54
N ILE A 68 23.83 1.87 -7.79
CA ILE A 68 22.49 2.40 -7.50
C ILE A 68 21.80 2.69 -8.85
N HIS A 69 20.58 2.20 -9.05
CA HIS A 69 19.80 2.47 -10.27
C HIS A 69 19.43 3.97 -10.31
N GLU A 70 20.28 4.80 -10.90
CA GLU A 70 20.09 6.26 -11.02
C GLU A 70 18.89 6.62 -11.90
N ILE A 71 18.10 7.64 -11.52
CA ILE A 71 17.08 8.25 -12.39
C ILE A 71 17.71 9.39 -13.19
N PRO A 72 17.76 9.31 -14.54
CA PRO A 72 18.27 10.39 -15.38
C PRO A 72 17.50 11.71 -15.15
N LYS A 73 18.21 12.84 -15.15
CA LYS A 73 17.65 14.19 -14.90
C LYS A 73 16.49 14.56 -15.85
N ASP A 74 16.55 14.11 -17.11
CA ASP A 74 15.49 14.30 -18.10
C ASP A 74 14.24 13.44 -17.82
N SER A 75 14.42 12.28 -17.18
CA SER A 75 13.33 11.43 -16.71
C SER A 75 12.63 12.07 -15.52
N TRP A 76 13.38 12.74 -14.63
CA TRP A 76 12.79 13.44 -13.47
C TRP A 76 11.82 14.56 -13.84
N GLY A 77 12.18 15.42 -14.81
CA GLY A 77 11.26 16.46 -15.29
C GLY A 77 9.92 15.89 -15.80
N LYS A 78 9.97 14.74 -16.48
CA LYS A 78 8.77 14.02 -16.96
C LYS A 78 8.00 13.34 -15.83
N ILE A 79 8.68 12.87 -14.79
CA ILE A 79 8.04 12.36 -13.56
C ILE A 79 7.30 13.51 -12.89
N GLN A 80 7.92 14.67 -12.67
CA GLN A 80 7.29 15.84 -12.08
C GLN A 80 6.07 16.33 -12.88
N GLU A 81 6.16 16.34 -14.21
CA GLU A 81 5.01 16.68 -15.08
C GLU A 81 3.83 15.71 -14.90
N LYS A 82 4.11 14.42 -14.66
CA LYS A 82 3.08 13.40 -14.46
C LYS A 82 2.66 13.20 -13.00
N PHE A 83 3.46 13.66 -12.04
CA PHE A 83 3.20 13.69 -10.60
C PHE A 83 3.29 15.12 -10.07
N PRO A 84 2.38 16.03 -10.45
CA PRO A 84 2.48 17.44 -10.08
C PRO A 84 2.39 17.69 -8.58
N GLU A 85 1.89 16.74 -7.78
CA GLU A 85 1.89 16.82 -6.33
C GLU A 85 2.99 16.00 -5.65
N SER A 86 3.75 15.14 -6.35
CA SER A 86 4.76 14.20 -5.79
C SER A 86 4.34 13.39 -4.55
N LYS A 87 3.07 13.45 -4.14
CA LYS A 87 2.56 12.80 -2.93
C LYS A 87 2.57 11.30 -3.10
N ILE A 88 3.13 10.63 -2.11
CA ILE A 88 3.12 9.17 -2.00
C ILE A 88 2.32 8.78 -0.75
N LEU A 89 2.02 7.50 -0.61
CA LEU A 89 1.31 6.97 0.55
C LEU A 89 2.30 6.36 1.55
N THR A 90 1.92 6.29 2.82
CA THR A 90 2.65 5.44 3.76
C THR A 90 2.30 3.99 3.46
N GLY A 91 3.26 3.12 3.15
CA GLY A 91 3.02 1.69 2.99
C GLY A 91 3.10 0.93 4.32
N GLY A 92 3.90 1.41 5.26
CA GLY A 92 4.02 0.85 6.61
C GLY A 92 5.31 1.27 7.31
N PRO A 93 5.60 0.72 8.49
CA PRO A 93 6.70 1.16 9.35
C PRO A 93 8.08 0.58 8.97
N LEU A 94 8.15 -0.36 8.02
CA LEU A 94 9.38 -1.03 7.59
C LEU A 94 9.85 -0.51 6.23
N GLY A 95 11.16 -0.57 5.96
CA GLY A 95 11.74 -0.15 4.68
C GLY A 95 11.51 1.33 4.37
N LEU A 96 11.60 2.20 5.38
CA LEU A 96 11.33 3.63 5.26
C LEU A 96 12.33 4.39 4.37
N ASP A 97 13.46 3.77 4.05
CA ASP A 97 14.45 4.21 3.07
C ASP A 97 14.15 3.76 1.64
N HIS A 98 13.08 2.98 1.44
CA HIS A 98 12.65 2.46 0.16
C HIS A 98 11.27 2.98 -0.24
N ILE A 99 11.04 2.94 -1.55
CA ILE A 99 9.71 3.13 -2.13
C ILE A 99 9.22 1.82 -2.74
N LEU A 100 7.92 1.58 -2.63
CA LEU A 100 7.25 0.53 -3.37
C LEU A 100 6.30 1.15 -4.38
N VAL A 101 6.29 0.57 -5.57
CA VAL A 101 5.35 0.97 -6.62
C VAL A 101 4.32 -0.11 -6.80
N VAL A 102 3.04 0.29 -6.78
CA VAL A 102 1.91 -0.54 -7.19
C VAL A 102 1.40 0.01 -8.52
N THR A 103 1.44 -0.82 -9.55
CA THR A 103 0.95 -0.48 -10.89
C THR A 103 -0.41 -1.10 -11.15
N GLU A 104 -1.19 -0.45 -12.02
CA GLU A 104 -2.39 -1.07 -12.58
C GLU A 104 -1.99 -2.02 -13.73
N GLY A 105 -2.40 -3.29 -13.66
CA GLY A 105 -2.12 -4.31 -14.68
C GLY A 105 -3.20 -5.39 -14.78
N ASP A 106 -3.12 -6.25 -15.80
CA ASP A 106 -4.18 -7.20 -16.17
C ASP A 106 -4.36 -8.39 -15.20
N THR A 107 -3.39 -8.66 -14.30
CA THR A 107 -3.40 -9.89 -13.49
C THR A 107 -3.15 -9.72 -11.99
N MET A 108 -2.31 -8.78 -11.54
CA MET A 108 -2.11 -8.40 -10.14
C MET A 108 -1.15 -7.19 -10.12
N PRO A 109 -1.26 -6.25 -9.17
CA PRO A 109 -0.21 -5.29 -8.93
C PRO A 109 1.10 -6.00 -8.57
N GLU A 110 2.17 -5.62 -9.27
CA GLU A 110 3.51 -6.09 -8.99
C GLU A 110 4.16 -5.15 -7.97
N MET A 111 4.66 -5.72 -6.87
CA MET A 111 5.55 -5.00 -5.97
C MET A 111 6.89 -4.91 -6.66
N LEU A 112 7.31 -3.69 -6.95
CA LEU A 112 8.58 -3.45 -7.59
C LEU A 112 9.37 -2.47 -6.75
N ASP A 113 10.55 -2.90 -6.34
CA ASP A 113 11.56 -2.12 -5.64
C ASP A 113 12.48 -1.54 -6.71
N SER A 114 12.16 -0.38 -7.28
CA SER A 114 13.11 0.34 -8.13
C SER A 114 12.61 1.66 -8.69
N THR A 115 13.60 2.51 -8.95
CA THR A 115 13.56 3.69 -9.80
C THR A 115 13.23 3.40 -11.27
N GLU A 116 13.43 2.16 -11.75
CA GLU A 116 13.25 1.76 -13.15
C GLU A 116 11.80 1.93 -13.62
N ILE A 117 10.81 1.55 -12.82
CA ILE A 117 9.39 1.74 -13.17
C ILE A 117 9.03 3.22 -13.24
N LEU A 118 9.61 4.04 -12.38
CA LEU A 118 9.40 5.49 -12.45
C LEU A 118 9.98 6.05 -13.76
N GLN A 119 11.13 5.54 -14.22
CA GLN A 119 11.69 5.92 -15.51
C GLN A 119 10.83 5.45 -16.68
N ASP A 120 10.33 4.22 -16.66
CA ASP A 120 9.46 3.70 -17.72
C ASP A 120 8.12 4.44 -17.76
N TYR A 121 7.58 4.79 -16.60
CA TYR A 121 6.42 5.66 -16.49
C TYR A 121 6.71 7.06 -17.07
N ALA A 122 7.88 7.62 -16.76
CA ALA A 122 8.34 8.91 -17.29
C ALA A 122 8.46 8.89 -18.81
N LYS A 123 9.00 7.81 -19.37
CA LYS A 123 9.16 7.58 -20.82
C LYS A 123 7.83 7.24 -21.51
N GLY A 124 6.80 6.88 -20.74
CA GLY A 124 5.50 6.43 -21.27
C GLY A 124 5.54 5.00 -21.83
N THR A 125 6.54 4.22 -21.47
CA THR A 125 6.74 2.82 -21.88
C THR A 125 6.24 1.81 -20.83
N GLY A 126 5.86 2.28 -19.63
CA GLY A 126 5.34 1.48 -18.52
C GLY A 126 3.81 1.59 -18.31
N SER A 127 3.37 1.28 -17.09
CA SER A 127 1.96 1.25 -16.71
C SER A 127 1.27 2.61 -16.84
N LYS A 128 -0.05 2.62 -17.11
CA LYS A 128 -0.81 3.87 -17.28
C LYS A 128 -1.09 4.59 -15.95
N ARG A 129 -1.28 3.82 -14.87
CA ARG A 129 -1.48 4.32 -13.51
C ARG A 129 -0.53 3.59 -12.58
N LEU A 130 0.03 4.34 -11.64
CA LEU A 130 0.82 3.80 -10.54
C LEU A 130 0.54 4.59 -9.27
N VAL A 131 0.75 3.96 -8.13
CA VAL A 131 0.76 4.58 -6.80
C VAL A 131 2.07 4.20 -6.13
N VAL A 132 2.72 5.18 -5.51
CA VAL A 132 3.98 5.00 -4.81
C VAL A 132 3.73 5.02 -3.30
N PHE A 133 4.44 4.16 -2.59
CA PHE A 133 4.38 4.01 -1.15
C PHE A 133 5.77 4.18 -0.55
N ASN A 134 5.88 4.85 0.59
CA ASN A 134 7.06 4.82 1.43
C ASN A 134 6.94 3.70 2.47
N GLY A 135 7.89 2.76 2.43
CA GLY A 135 7.89 1.58 3.28
C GLY A 135 6.76 0.59 3.01
N TYR A 136 6.66 -0.40 3.90
CA TYR A 136 5.67 -1.48 3.84
C TYR A 136 5.32 -2.03 5.21
N SER A 137 4.23 -2.79 5.23
CA SER A 137 3.74 -3.54 6.38
C SER A 137 4.03 -5.02 6.18
N SER A 138 4.48 -5.70 7.23
CA SER A 138 4.84 -7.13 7.19
C SER A 138 4.28 -7.84 8.42
N TRP A 139 3.87 -9.08 8.22
CA TRP A 139 3.40 -9.98 9.24
C TRP A 139 4.28 -11.23 9.25
N ALA A 140 4.66 -11.65 10.45
CA ALA A 140 5.33 -12.94 10.65
C ALA A 140 4.40 -14.10 10.27
N PRO A 141 4.93 -15.33 10.04
CA PRO A 141 4.10 -16.50 9.77
C PRO A 141 2.96 -16.67 10.78
N ASN A 142 1.73 -16.84 10.27
CA ASN A 142 0.48 -17.00 11.04
C ASN A 142 -0.02 -15.77 11.81
N GLN A 143 0.77 -14.68 11.90
CA GLN A 143 0.39 -13.50 12.67
C GLN A 143 -0.86 -12.82 12.07
N LEU A 144 -0.93 -12.72 10.73
CA LEU A 144 -2.08 -12.10 10.07
C LEU A 144 -3.36 -12.88 10.35
N GLU A 145 -3.31 -14.21 10.27
CA GLU A 145 -4.46 -15.06 10.56
C GLU A 145 -4.90 -14.95 12.03
N GLU A 146 -3.96 -14.87 12.97
CA GLU A 146 -4.25 -14.63 14.39
C GLU A 146 -4.93 -13.27 14.62
N GLU A 147 -4.47 -12.22 13.93
CA GLU A 147 -5.06 -10.88 14.00
C GLU A 147 -6.47 -10.84 13.38
N ILE A 148 -6.71 -11.58 12.28
CA ILE A 148 -8.04 -11.74 11.68
C ILE A 148 -8.98 -12.48 12.64
N VAL A 149 -8.53 -13.59 13.23
CA VAL A 149 -9.33 -14.36 14.21
C VAL A 149 -9.64 -13.52 15.46
N SER A 150 -8.74 -12.61 15.82
CA SER A 150 -8.91 -11.68 16.94
C SER A 150 -9.78 -10.45 16.59
N ASN A 151 -10.38 -10.41 15.40
CA ASN A 151 -11.19 -9.30 14.87
C ASN A 151 -10.45 -7.96 14.77
N TYR A 152 -9.13 -7.98 14.59
CA TYR A 152 -8.38 -6.75 14.34
C TYR A 152 -8.55 -6.27 12.90
N TRP A 153 -8.69 -7.22 11.97
CA TRP A 153 -8.88 -6.97 10.54
C TRP A 153 -10.19 -7.57 10.02
N ILE A 154 -10.90 -6.80 9.21
CA ILE A 154 -11.89 -7.37 8.27
C ILE A 154 -11.22 -7.56 6.92
N THR A 155 -11.42 -8.72 6.31
CA THR A 155 -10.90 -9.02 4.97
C THR A 155 -11.93 -8.70 3.90
N LEU A 156 -11.49 -8.01 2.85
CA LEU A 156 -12.29 -7.68 1.67
C LEU A 156 -11.52 -8.12 0.43
N LYS A 157 -12.22 -8.71 -0.55
CA LYS A 157 -11.60 -9.03 -1.84
C LYS A 157 -11.13 -7.74 -2.51
N GLY A 158 -9.87 -7.71 -2.97
CA GLY A 158 -9.31 -6.51 -3.57
C GLY A 158 -10.00 -6.12 -4.88
N ASP A 159 -10.50 -4.90 -4.89
CA ASP A 159 -10.87 -4.15 -6.08
C ASP A 159 -9.91 -2.95 -6.19
N LEU A 160 -9.06 -2.96 -7.21
CA LEU A 160 -8.02 -1.94 -7.38
C LEU A 160 -8.60 -0.55 -7.68
N SER A 161 -9.87 -0.43 -8.06
CA SER A 161 -10.54 0.88 -8.15
C SER A 161 -10.47 1.65 -6.82
N LEU A 162 -10.43 0.95 -5.68
CA LEU A 162 -10.24 1.57 -4.37
C LEU A 162 -8.87 2.27 -4.25
N ILE A 163 -7.83 1.76 -4.92
CA ILE A 163 -6.48 2.34 -4.92
C ILE A 163 -6.33 3.45 -5.97
N PHE A 164 -6.96 3.30 -7.14
CA PHE A 164 -6.70 4.20 -8.29
C PHE A 164 -7.78 5.23 -8.57
N GLU A 165 -9.00 5.07 -8.05
CA GLU A 165 -10.17 5.90 -8.39
C GLU A 165 -10.77 6.61 -7.18
N VAL A 166 -10.60 6.06 -5.99
CA VAL A 166 -11.15 6.63 -4.76
C VAL A 166 -10.14 7.59 -4.11
N PRO A 167 -10.55 8.83 -3.75
CA PRO A 167 -9.73 9.75 -2.95
C PRO A 167 -9.24 9.10 -1.65
N ILE A 168 -8.01 9.41 -1.23
CA ILE A 168 -7.31 8.74 -0.12
C ILE A 168 -8.15 8.76 1.16
N GLU A 169 -8.73 9.91 1.48
CA GLU A 169 -9.57 10.18 2.64
C GLU A 169 -10.87 9.36 2.66
N ASP A 170 -11.37 8.95 1.49
CA ASP A 170 -12.62 8.21 1.36
C ASP A 170 -12.42 6.69 1.38
N ARG A 171 -11.19 6.19 1.18
CA ARG A 171 -10.91 4.76 1.00
C ARG A 171 -11.33 3.90 2.19
N TYR A 172 -11.16 4.38 3.41
CA TYR A 172 -11.58 3.64 4.61
C TYR A 172 -13.10 3.44 4.64
N ARG A 173 -13.85 4.53 4.51
CA ARG A 173 -15.32 4.51 4.48
C ARG A 173 -15.84 3.68 3.31
N LYS A 174 -15.24 3.84 2.11
CA LYS A 174 -15.61 3.08 0.92
C LYS A 174 -15.32 1.59 1.05
N ALA A 175 -14.23 1.19 1.70
CA ALA A 175 -13.93 -0.21 1.95
C ALA A 175 -15.05 -0.91 2.74
N PHE A 176 -15.68 -0.21 3.69
CA PHE A 176 -16.84 -0.72 4.42
C PHE A 176 -18.10 -0.82 3.55
N GLU A 177 -18.37 0.17 2.69
CA GLU A 177 -19.48 0.10 1.73
C GLU A 177 -19.38 -1.13 0.82
N PHE A 178 -18.18 -1.52 0.39
CA PHE A 178 -17.95 -2.73 -0.41
C PHE A 178 -18.31 -4.04 0.32
N ILE A 179 -18.27 -4.02 1.66
CA ILE A 179 -18.66 -5.14 2.53
C ILE A 179 -20.18 -5.14 2.76
N GLY A 180 -20.88 -4.04 2.46
CA GLY A 180 -22.31 -3.86 2.74
C GLY A 180 -22.60 -3.54 4.22
N ILE A 181 -21.60 -3.05 4.95
CA ILE A 181 -21.68 -2.68 6.37
C ILE A 181 -21.21 -1.23 6.48
N GLU A 182 -21.90 -0.35 7.21
CA GLU A 182 -21.39 1.00 7.42
C GLU A 182 -20.44 1.04 8.63
N PRO A 183 -19.38 1.88 8.65
CA PRO A 183 -18.45 1.95 9.79
C PRO A 183 -19.13 2.26 11.14
N HIS A 184 -20.29 2.92 11.12
CA HIS A 184 -21.07 3.25 12.30
C HIS A 184 -21.75 2.01 12.94
N ASP A 185 -22.00 0.96 12.16
CA ASP A 185 -22.59 -0.30 12.64
C ASP A 185 -21.62 -1.13 13.50
N LEU A 186 -20.32 -0.83 13.42
CA LEU A 186 -19.26 -1.55 14.12
C LEU A 186 -19.02 -1.06 15.55
N HIS A 187 -19.64 0.06 15.95
CA HIS A 187 -19.56 0.62 17.31
C HIS A 187 -20.53 -0.05 18.31
N GLY A 188 -21.10 -1.22 17.97
CA GLY A 188 -22.19 -1.88 18.68
C GLY A 188 -21.79 -2.97 19.68
N GLY A 189 -20.69 -2.81 20.41
CA GLY A 189 -20.45 -3.57 21.64
C GLY A 189 -21.14 -2.93 22.84
N SER A 190 -22.47 -2.79 22.83
CA SER A 190 -23.22 -2.30 23.99
C SER A 190 -24.44 -3.17 24.28
N GLY A 191 -24.29 -4.00 25.31
CA GLY A 191 -25.32 -4.46 26.24
C GLY A 191 -26.51 -5.24 25.66
N ASN A 192 -26.51 -6.56 25.87
CA ASN A 192 -27.75 -7.29 26.09
C ASN A 192 -27.94 -7.51 27.60
N ALA A 193 -29.17 -7.26 28.03
CA ALA A 193 -29.69 -7.17 29.39
C ALA A 193 -29.63 -8.47 30.21
#